data_AF-A0A6V7L4T8-F1
#
_entry.id   AF-A0A6V7L4T8-F1
#
_cell.length_a   1.000
_cell.length_b   1.000
_cell.length_c   1.000
_cell.angle_alpha   90.00
_cell.angle_beta   90.00
_cell.angle_gamma   90.00
#
_symmetry.space_group_name_H-M   'P 1'
#
loop_
_entity.id
_entity.type
_entity.pdbx_description
1 polymer ?
#
loop_
_entity_poly.entity_id
_entity_poly.type
_entity_poly.pdbx_seq_one_letter_code
_entity_poly.pdbx_strand_id
1 'polypeptide(L)' 'VRYDDEVKRVVAEPLELAQEFRRFELSAPWEQFPNFRDTPSGVENVVEPEKPKENPPK' A
#
# COMPACT_ATOMS: atom_id res chain seq x y z
N VAL A 1 0.58 -26.54 -17.43
CA VAL A 1 -0.06 -27.87 -17.42
C VAL A 1 -0.56 -28.15 -18.82
N ARG A 2 -0.23 -29.31 -19.38
CA ARG A 2 -0.73 -29.72 -20.70
C ARG A 2 -1.04 -31.20 -20.70
N TYR A 3 -1.90 -31.63 -21.62
CA TYR A 3 -2.08 -33.05 -21.90
C TYR A 3 -0.94 -33.52 -22.79
N ASP A 4 -0.35 -34.65 -22.44
CA ASP A 4 0.70 -35.28 -23.24
C ASP A 4 0.19 -36.63 -23.76
N ASP A 5 0.18 -36.75 -25.09
CA ASP A 5 -0.37 -37.89 -25.80
C ASP A 5 0.51 -39.14 -25.71
N GLU A 6 1.82 -39.01 -25.47
CA GLU A 6 2.74 -40.16 -25.35
C GLU A 6 2.51 -40.90 -24.03
N VAL A 7 2.24 -40.15 -22.97
CA VAL A 7 1.97 -40.70 -21.61
C VAL A 7 0.48 -40.73 -21.25
N LYS A 8 -0.39 -40.29 -22.16
CA LYS A 8 -1.86 -40.27 -22.05
C LYS A 8 -2.38 -39.64 -20.76
N ARG A 9 -1.70 -38.62 -20.26
CA ARG A 9 -2.06 -37.95 -19.01
C ARG A 9 -1.72 -36.47 -19.03
N VAL A 10 -2.26 -35.77 -18.06
CA VAL A 10 -1.93 -34.38 -17.78
C VAL A 10 -0.56 -34.31 -17.09
N VAL A 11 0.32 -33.47 -17.59
CA VAL A 11 1.69 -33.25 -17.06
C VAL A 11 1.88 -31.80 -16.61
N ALA A 12 2.73 -31.62 -15.59
CA ALA A 12 3.18 -30.32 -15.11
C ALA A 12 4.60 -30.04 -15.63
N GLU A 13 4.77 -28.90 -16.27
CA GLU A 13 6.02 -28.46 -16.89
C GLU A 13 6.32 -27.01 -16.47
N PRO A 14 7.57 -26.54 -16.67
CA PRO A 14 7.91 -25.14 -16.46
C PRO A 14 6.95 -24.21 -17.19
N LEU A 15 6.67 -23.06 -16.58
CA LEU A 15 5.73 -22.10 -17.12
C LEU A 15 6.32 -21.41 -18.35
N GLU A 16 5.61 -21.50 -19.46
CA GLU A 16 5.88 -20.74 -20.67
C GLU A 16 4.67 -19.83 -20.97
N LEU A 17 4.91 -18.52 -21.08
CA LEU A 17 3.89 -17.52 -21.39
C LEU A 17 4.09 -17.01 -22.81
N ALA A 18 3.05 -17.09 -23.65
CA ALA A 18 3.07 -16.49 -24.99
C ALA A 18 3.16 -14.95 -24.94
N GLN A 19 2.71 -14.36 -23.83
CA GLN A 19 2.81 -12.95 -23.54
C GLN A 19 3.18 -12.77 -22.07
N GLU A 20 4.15 -11.90 -21.79
CA GLU A 20 4.53 -11.58 -20.42
C GLU A 20 3.41 -10.86 -19.63
N PHE A 21 3.46 -11.01 -18.31
CA PHE A 21 2.62 -10.25 -17.42
C PHE A 21 3.06 -8.79 -17.39
N ARG A 22 2.12 -7.88 -17.66
CA ARG A 22 2.35 -6.44 -17.55
C ARG A 22 1.96 -5.97 -16.17
N ARG A 23 2.95 -5.53 -15.38
CA ARG A 23 2.72 -4.92 -14.08
C ARG A 23 2.30 -3.46 -14.27
N PHE A 24 1.07 -3.14 -13.85
CA PHE A 24 0.59 -1.77 -13.77
C PHE A 24 0.66 -1.28 -12.33
N GLU A 25 1.31 -0.13 -12.12
CA GLU A 25 1.29 0.56 -10.83
C GLU A 25 0.07 1.47 -10.79
N LEU A 26 -1.03 0.96 -10.21
CA LEU A 26 -2.32 1.66 -10.14
C LEU A 26 -2.46 2.54 -8.89
N SER A 27 -1.40 2.70 -8.11
CA SER A 27 -1.40 3.56 -6.93
C SER A 27 -1.64 5.01 -7.34
N ALA A 28 -2.72 5.60 -6.84
CA ALA A 28 -3.00 7.00 -7.03
C ALA A 28 -1.96 7.86 -6.27
N PRO A 29 -1.55 9.02 -6.81
CA PRO A 29 -0.64 9.92 -6.10
C PRO A 29 -1.34 10.67 -4.94
N TRP A 30 -2.67 10.59 -4.88
CA TRP A 30 -3.48 11.26 -3.87
C TRP A 30 -3.75 10.33 -2.70
N GLU A 31 -3.73 10.89 -1.50
CA GLU A 31 -4.04 10.16 -0.29
C GLU A 31 -5.52 9.80 -0.22
N GLN A 32 -5.82 8.51 -0.24
CA GLN A 32 -7.20 8.01 -0.22
C GLN A 32 -7.82 8.00 1.18
N PHE A 33 -6.99 7.94 2.22
CA PHE A 33 -7.45 7.72 3.60
C PHE A 33 -6.88 8.75 4.58
N PRO A 34 -7.48 9.96 4.67
CA PRO A 34 -6.99 11.04 5.52
C PRO A 34 -6.84 10.70 7.00
N ASN A 35 -7.64 9.74 7.50
CA ASN A 35 -7.64 9.33 8.91
C ASN A 35 -6.50 8.38 9.27
N PHE A 36 -5.76 7.87 8.29
CA PHE A 36 -4.68 6.89 8.47
C PHE A 36 -3.33 7.43 7.99
N ARG A 37 -3.11 8.72 8.18
CA ARG A 37 -1.80 9.33 7.94
C ARG A 37 -0.80 8.75 8.93
N ASP A 38 0.20 8.05 8.40
CA ASP A 38 1.41 7.76 9.16
C ASP A 38 2.11 9.10 9.44
N THR A 39 2.10 9.53 10.69
CA THR A 39 2.93 10.66 11.12
C THR A 39 4.39 10.24 10.97
N PRO A 40 5.20 10.92 10.14
CA PRO A 40 6.60 10.54 10.01
C PRO A 40 7.29 10.64 11.37
N SER A 41 8.06 9.63 11.76
CA SER A 41 8.71 9.49 13.08
C SER A 41 9.87 10.48 13.31
N GLY A 42 9.70 11.73 12.90
CA GLY A 42 10.65 12.83 13.02
C GLY A 42 9.99 14.20 13.19
N VAL A 43 8.66 14.26 13.27
CA VAL A 43 7.93 15.45 13.77
C VAL A 43 7.54 15.27 15.23
N GLU A 44 8.53 14.98 16.09
CA GLU A 44 8.48 15.49 17.46
C GLU A 44 8.75 16.99 17.36
N ASN A 45 7.74 17.80 17.06
CA ASN A 45 7.90 19.24 17.12
C ASN A 45 6.74 19.89 17.87
N VAL A 46 7.11 20.29 19.09
CA VAL A 46 6.68 21.48 19.81
C VAL A 46 5.26 21.44 20.34
N VAL A 47 5.14 21.03 21.61
CA VAL A 47 4.09 21.52 22.50
C VAL A 47 4.14 23.05 22.46
N GLU A 48 3.16 23.64 21.79
CA GLU A 48 2.86 25.07 21.80
C GLU A 48 2.72 25.52 23.28
N PRO A 49 3.42 26.57 23.74
CA PRO A 49 3.27 27.00 25.13
C PRO A 49 1.84 27.48 25.35
N GLU A 50 1.13 26.82 26.26
CA GLU A 50 -0.25 27.11 26.61
C GLU A 50 -0.43 28.62 26.88
N LYS A 51 -1.26 29.30 26.09
CA LYS A 51 -1.75 30.64 26.42
C LYS A 51 -2.40 30.60 27.80
N PRO A 52 -2.01 31.46 28.76
CA PRO A 52 -2.65 31.50 30.07
C PRO A 52 -4.12 31.86 29.90
N LYS A 53 -5.01 31.03 30.47
CA LYS A 53 -6.44 31.32 30.59
C LYS A 53 -6.61 32.52 31.53
N GLU A 54 -6.85 33.70 30.98
CA GLU A 54 -7.30 34.86 31.74
C GLU A 54 -8.74 34.62 32.20
N ASN A 55 -8.93 34.53 33.52
CA ASN A 55 -10.23 34.34 34.14
C ASN A 55 -11.06 35.63 34.03
N PRO A 56 -12.39 35.56 33.83
CA PRO A 56 -13.22 36.75 33.66
C PRO A 56 -13.39 37.52 34.97
N PRO A 57 -13.44 38.86 34.94
CA PRO A 57 -13.51 39.68 36.16
C PRO A 57 -14.90 39.64 36.79
N LYS A 58 -14.94 39.70 38.13
CA LYS A 58 -16.14 40.02 38.93
C LYS A 58 -16.09 41.49 39.35
#